data_AF-A0A844IWM7-F1
#
_entry.id   AF-A0A844IWM7-F1
#
_cell.length_a   1.000
_cell.length_b   1.000
_cell.length_c   1.000
_cell.angle_alpha   90.00
_cell.angle_beta   90.00
_cell.angle_gamma   90.00
#
_symmetry.space_group_name_H-M   'P 1'
#
loop_
_entity.id
_entity.type
_entity.pdbx_description
1 polymer ?
#
loop_
_entity_poly.entity_id
_entity_poly.type
_entity_poly.pdbx_seq_one_letter_code
_entity_poly.pdbx_strand_id
1 'polypeptide(L)'
;MRRIDAIGIGFGVFVAGGLAYVGLQVVGLDSQNAGIWSQVFLIAGLIGWLCTYLFRAMGNKMTYHQQREAYETAFLQKRLDELSPEELAKLQAKIEEEKESQV
;
A
#
# COMPACT_ATOMS: atom_id res chain seq x y z
N MET A 1 3.20 -8.83 -13.68
CA MET A 1 2.65 -10.20 -13.68
C MET A 1 2.63 -10.72 -15.10
N ARG A 2 3.08 -11.96 -15.32
CA ARG A 2 2.93 -12.66 -16.60
C ARG A 2 1.53 -13.27 -16.66
N ARG A 3 1.04 -13.56 -17.87
CA ARG A 3 -0.29 -14.17 -18.08
C ARG A 3 -0.47 -15.47 -17.30
N ILE A 4 0.57 -16.30 -17.25
CA ILE A 4 0.56 -17.57 -16.51
C ILE A 4 0.39 -17.38 -14.99
N ASP A 5 0.95 -16.30 -14.45
CA ASP A 5 0.84 -16.01 -13.01
C ASP A 5 -0.63 -15.69 -12.65
N ALA A 6 -1.32 -14.94 -13.51
CA ALA A 6 -2.75 -14.63 -13.33
C ALA A 6 -3.63 -15.89 -13.41
N ILE A 7 -3.35 -16.78 -14.37
CA ILE A 7 -4.06 -18.07 -14.49
C ILE A 7 -3.81 -18.93 -13.25
N GLY A 8 -2.57 -19.00 -12.78
CA GLY A 8 -2.21 -19.75 -11.57
C GLY A 8 -2.93 -19.24 -10.32
N ILE A 9 -2.98 -17.92 -10.13
CA ILE A 9 -3.72 -17.31 -9.02
C ILE A 9 -5.22 -17.62 -9.12
N GLY A 10 -5.81 -17.44 -10.30
CA GLY A 10 -7.23 -17.72 -10.52
C GLY A 10 -7.58 -19.18 -10.22
N PHE A 11 -6.76 -20.11 -10.71
CA PHE A 11 -6.95 -21.54 -10.44
C PHE A 11 -6.74 -21.88 -8.95
N GLY A 12 -5.74 -21.29 -8.30
CA GLY A 12 -5.51 -21.46 -6.86
C GLY A 12 -6.68 -20.98 -6.01
N VAL A 13 -7.25 -19.82 -6.32
CA VAL A 13 -8.44 -19.30 -5.62
C VAL A 13 -9.66 -20.20 -5.86
N PHE A 14 -9.84 -20.70 -7.09
CA PHE A 14 -10.93 -21.63 -7.41
C PHE A 14 -10.81 -22.93 -6.59
N VAL A 15 -9.64 -23.56 -6.57
CA VAL A 15 -9.39 -24.78 -5.79
C VAL A 15 -9.59 -24.52 -4.29
N ALA A 16 -9.07 -23.41 -3.77
CA ALA A 16 -9.26 -23.03 -2.36
C ALA A 16 -10.74 -22.82 -2.01
N GLY A 17 -11.53 -22.20 -2.88
CA GLY A 17 -12.97 -22.05 -2.70
C GLY A 17 -13.71 -23.39 -2.69
N GLY A 18 -13.36 -24.29 -3.62
CA GLY A 18 -13.91 -25.65 -3.64
C GLY A 18 -13.56 -26.44 -2.39
N LEU A 19 -12.33 -26.33 -1.89
CA LEU A 19 -11.91 -26.95 -0.63
C LEU A 19 -12.65 -26.36 0.57
N ALA A 20 -12.87 -25.05 0.62
CA ALA A 20 -13.67 -24.42 1.67
C ALA A 20 -15.12 -24.93 1.66
N TYR A 21 -15.73 -25.03 0.48
CA TYR A 21 -17.08 -25.57 0.31
C TYR A 21 -17.18 -27.02 0.80
N VAL A 22 -16.29 -27.91 0.33
CA VAL A 22 -16.26 -29.32 0.76
C VAL A 22 -15.97 -29.44 2.26
N GLY A 23 -15.03 -28.65 2.78
CA GLY A 23 -14.71 -28.62 4.20
C GLY A 23 -15.93 -28.23 5.06
N LEU A 24 -16.71 -27.24 4.62
CA LEU A 24 -17.95 -26.84 5.28
C LEU A 24 -19.01 -27.95 5.27
N GLN A 25 -19.12 -28.71 4.19
CA GLN A 25 -20.02 -29.86 4.16
C GLN A 25 -19.57 -30.98 5.09
N VAL A 26 -18.26 -31.25 5.18
CA VAL A 26 -17.71 -32.28 6.06
C VAL A 26 -18.01 -31.97 7.54
N VAL A 27 -18.06 -30.69 7.92
CA VAL A 27 -18.44 -30.28 9.29
C VAL A 27 -19.96 -30.21 9.51
N GLY A 28 -20.78 -30.61 8.52
CA GLY A 28 -22.22 -30.81 8.66
C GLY A 28 -23.12 -29.72 8.09
N LEU A 29 -22.59 -28.74 7.34
CA LEU A 29 -23.44 -27.79 6.62
C LEU A 29 -24.07 -28.46 5.40
N ASP A 30 -25.35 -28.17 5.14
CA ASP A 30 -25.97 -28.52 3.87
C ASP A 30 -25.32 -27.76 2.70
N SER A 31 -25.57 -28.23 1.48
CA SER A 31 -24.96 -27.69 0.27
C SER A 31 -25.26 -26.21 0.04
N GLN A 32 -26.46 -25.74 0.39
CA GLN A 32 -26.85 -24.35 0.19
C GLN A 32 -26.10 -23.45 1.17
N ASN A 33 -26.10 -23.80 2.46
CA ASN A 33 -25.38 -23.05 3.49
C ASN A 33 -23.86 -23.09 3.27
N ALA A 34 -23.28 -24.23 2.91
CA ALA A 34 -21.86 -24.35 2.58
C ALA A 34 -21.48 -23.43 1.40
N GLY A 35 -22.34 -23.35 0.39
CA GLY A 35 -22.16 -22.43 -0.74
C GLY A 35 -22.15 -20.97 -0.31
N ILE A 36 -23.13 -20.54 0.48
CA ILE A 36 -23.22 -19.17 1.01
C ILE A 36 -21.97 -18.81 1.81
N TRP A 37 -21.57 -19.65 2.77
CA TRP A 37 -20.43 -19.37 3.63
C TRP A 37 -19.10 -19.36 2.88
N SER A 38 -18.89 -20.26 1.92
CA SER A 38 -17.71 -20.23 1.06
C SER A 38 -17.58 -18.90 0.29
N GLN A 39 -18.70 -18.36 -0.20
CA GLN A 39 -18.74 -17.06 -0.88
C GLN A 39 -18.50 -15.89 0.08
N VAL A 40 -19.05 -15.95 1.29
CA VAL A 40 -18.79 -14.95 2.35
C VAL A 40 -17.30 -14.90 2.65
N PHE A 41 -16.62 -16.04 2.81
CA PHE A 41 -15.18 -16.07 3.04
C PHE A 41 -14.39 -15.47 1.87
N LEU A 42 -14.77 -15.77 0.62
CA LEU A 42 -14.13 -15.17 -0.54
C LEU A 42 -14.28 -13.64 -0.54
N ILE A 43 -15.49 -13.13 -0.34
CA ILE A 43 -15.76 -11.69 -0.33
C ILE A 43 -15.03 -11.01 0.84
N ALA A 44 -15.05 -11.60 2.03
CA ALA A 44 -14.31 -11.08 3.18
C ALA A 44 -12.81 -11.02 2.90
N GLY A 45 -12.24 -12.04 2.26
CA GLY A 45 -10.85 -12.05 1.81
C GLY A 45 -10.55 -10.96 0.79
N LEU A 46 -11.44 -10.72 -0.17
CA LEU A 46 -11.30 -9.63 -1.15
C LEU A 46 -11.39 -8.25 -0.50
N ILE A 47 -12.32 -8.06 0.43
CA ILE A 47 -12.43 -6.82 1.22
C ILE A 47 -11.14 -6.61 2.02
N GLY A 48 -10.67 -7.64 2.72
CA GLY A 48 -9.41 -7.58 3.46
C GLY A 48 -8.24 -7.21 2.55
N TRP A 49 -8.12 -7.85 1.39
CA TRP A 49 -7.09 -7.53 0.40
C TRP A 49 -7.18 -6.08 -0.10
N LEU A 50 -8.40 -5.59 -0.39
CA LEU A 50 -8.63 -4.20 -0.79
C LEU A 50 -8.25 -3.23 0.33
N CYS A 51 -8.61 -3.51 1.57
CA CYS A 51 -8.22 -2.70 2.73
C CYS A 51 -6.69 -2.59 2.82
N THR A 52 -5.93 -3.66 2.56
CA THR A 52 -4.45 -3.58 2.54
C THR A 52 -3.93 -2.61 1.48
N TYR A 53 -4.61 -2.48 0.34
CA TYR A 53 -4.26 -1.49 -0.67
C TYR A 53 -4.57 -0.07 -0.17
N LEU A 54 -5.76 0.15 0.38
CA LEU A 54 -6.18 1.45 0.91
C LEU A 54 -5.25 1.96 2.01
N PHE A 55 -4.86 1.11 2.97
CA PHE A 55 -3.92 1.50 4.02
C PHE A 55 -2.53 1.88 3.48
N ARG A 56 -2.03 1.18 2.46
CA ARG A 56 -0.75 1.53 1.82
C ARG A 56 -0.83 2.85 1.08
N ALA A 57 -1.93 3.08 0.36
CA ALA A 57 -2.16 4.32 -0.37
C ALA A 57 -2.29 5.51 0.58
N MET A 58 -3.15 5.40 1.61
CA MET A 58 -3.37 6.46 2.59
C MET A 58 -2.11 6.76 3.41
N GLY A 59 -1.32 5.73 3.75
CA GLY A 59 -0.05 5.91 4.47
C GLY A 59 1.11 6.39 3.60
N ASN A 60 0.88 6.78 2.34
CA ASN A 60 1.92 7.12 1.36
C ASN A 60 3.02 6.05 1.24
N LYS A 61 2.73 4.78 1.49
CA LYS A 61 3.69 3.66 1.43
C LYS A 61 3.75 3.01 0.05
N MET A 62 3.41 3.76 -0.99
CA MET A 62 3.52 3.29 -2.37
C MET A 62 4.89 3.66 -2.93
N THR A 63 5.37 2.86 -3.88
CA THR A 63 6.67 3.05 -4.52
C THR A 63 6.82 4.45 -5.12
N TYR A 64 5.74 5.03 -5.65
CA TYR A 64 5.78 6.40 -6.19
C TYR A 64 6.12 7.44 -5.11
N HIS A 65 5.52 7.34 -3.92
CA HIS A 65 5.79 8.29 -2.83
C HIS A 65 7.24 8.20 -2.37
N GLN A 66 7.76 6.99 -2.20
CA GLN A 66 9.17 6.78 -1.82
C GLN A 66 10.13 7.32 -2.87
N GLN A 67 9.85 7.10 -4.15
CA GLN A 67 10.66 7.63 -5.26
C GLN A 67 10.62 9.16 -5.29
N ARG A 68 9.44 9.75 -5.10
CA ARG A 68 9.27 11.20 -5.09
C ARG A 68 10.02 11.83 -3.92
N GLU A 69 9.86 11.30 -2.71
CA GLU A 69 10.54 11.77 -1.51
C GLU A 69 12.07 11.69 -1.68
N ALA A 70 12.58 10.53 -2.13
CA ALA A 70 14.00 10.35 -2.39
C ALA A 70 14.54 11.34 -3.44
N TYR A 71 13.77 11.59 -4.51
CA TYR A 71 14.13 12.57 -5.53
C TYR A 71 14.14 14.00 -4.96
N GLU A 72 13.10 14.40 -4.23
CA GLU A 72 13.01 15.72 -3.63
C GLU A 72 14.17 15.96 -2.66
N THR A 73 14.43 15.02 -1.74
CA THR A 73 15.56 15.11 -0.81
C THR A 73 16.90 15.24 -1.52
N ALA A 74 17.16 14.40 -2.53
CA ALA A 74 18.42 14.45 -3.28
C ALA A 74 18.57 15.76 -4.07
N PHE A 75 17.48 16.24 -4.67
CA PHE A 75 17.47 17.49 -5.42
C PHE A 75 17.73 18.69 -4.51
N LEU A 76 17.02 18.79 -3.38
CA LEU A 76 17.24 19.89 -2.42
C LEU A 76 18.65 19.85 -1.83
N GLN A 77 19.17 18.67 -1.48
CA GLN A 77 20.54 18.54 -0.98
C GLN A 77 21.55 19.08 -1.99
N LYS A 78 21.44 18.67 -3.26
CA LYS A 78 22.32 19.18 -4.32
C LYS A 78 22.24 20.70 -4.46
N ARG A 79 21.04 21.28 -4.33
CA ARG A 79 20.87 22.73 -4.37
C ARG A 79 21.54 23.43 -3.20
N LEU A 80 21.49 22.85 -1.99
CA LEU A 80 22.19 23.39 -0.83
C LEU A 80 23.71 23.31 -1.00
N ASP A 81 24.22 22.21 -1.53
CA ASP A 81 25.65 22.01 -1.77
C ASP A 81 26.22 22.95 -2.85
N GLU A 82 25.36 23.43 -3.77
CA GLU A 82 25.71 24.40 -4.81
C GLU A 82 25.73 25.86 -4.32
N LEU A 83 25.17 26.16 -3.14
CA LEU A 83 25.10 27.54 -2.61
C LEU A 83 26.44 27.99 -2.03
N SER A 84 26.76 29.28 -2.24
CA SER A 84 27.91 29.89 -1.58
C SER A 84 27.69 30.04 -0.07
N PRO A 85 28.77 30.14 0.75
CA PRO A 85 28.64 30.35 2.20
C PRO A 85 27.80 31.59 2.57
N GLU A 86 27.86 32.66 1.78
CA GLU A 86 27.08 33.88 1.99
C GLU A 86 25.58 33.66 1.74
N GLU A 87 25.23 32.91 0.69
CA GLU A 87 23.84 32.56 0.39
C GLU A 87 23.26 31.59 1.42
N LEU A 88 24.06 30.64 1.90
CA LEU A 88 23.67 29.74 3.00
C LEU A 88 23.43 30.51 4.30
N ALA A 89 24.31 31.44 4.67
CA ALA A 89 24.12 32.29 5.84
C ALA A 89 22.86 33.15 5.73
N LYS A 90 22.57 33.69 4.54
CA LYS A 90 21.34 34.43 4.27
C LYS A 90 20.09 33.56 4.37
N LEU A 91 20.15 32.31 3.90
CA LEU A 91 19.05 31.36 4.02
C LEU A 91 18.80 30.98 5.49
N GLN A 92 19.86 30.72 6.26
CA GLN A 92 19.75 30.45 7.70
C GLN A 92 19.13 31.63 8.46
N ALA A 93 19.56 32.86 8.18
CA ALA A 93 18.99 34.04 8.81
C ALA A 93 17.48 34.19 8.55
N LYS A 94 17.03 33.90 7.31
CA LYS A 94 15.60 33.90 6.96
C LYS A 94 14.79 32.84 7.71
N ILE A 95 15.35 31.65 7.90
CA ILE A 95 14.67 30.57 8.62
C ILE A 95 14.48 30.94 10.09
N GLU A 96 15.47 31.58 10.72
CA GLU A 96 15.37 32.03 12.12
C GLU A 96 14.30 33.13 12.26
N GLU A 97 14.24 34.08 11.32
CA GLU A 97 13.21 35.13 11.28
C GLU A 97 11.78 34.56 11.11
N GLU A 98 11.59 33.59 10.21
CA GLU A 98 10.30 32.90 10.04
C GLU A 98 9.90 32.10 11.29
N LYS A 99 10.89 31.51 11.98
CA LYS A 99 10.63 30.74 13.20
C LYS A 99 10.25 31.64 14.36
N GLU A 100 10.88 32.79 14.52
CA GLU A 100 10.54 33.79 15.53
C GLU A 100 9.17 34.45 15.28
N SER A 101 8.76 34.62 14.03
CA SER A 101 7.47 35.21 13.66
C SER A 101 6.27 34.24 13.73
N GLN A 102 6.50 32.93 13.82
CA GLN A 102 5.46 31.92 14.05
C GLN A 102 5.19 31.61 15.54
N VAL A 103 5.91 32.24 16.48
CA VAL A 103 5.69 32.10 17.94
C VAL A 103 4.75 33.18 18.47
#